data_AF-A0A0A9XGS6-F1
#
_entry.id   AF-A0A0A9XGS6-F1
#
_cell.length_a   1.000
_cell.length_b   1.000
_cell.length_c   1.000
_cell.angle_alpha   90.00
_cell.angle_beta   90.00
_cell.angle_gamma   90.00
#
_symmetry.space_group_name_H-M   'P 1'
#
loop_
_entity.id
_entity.type
_entity.pdbx_description
1 polymer ?
#
loop_
_entity_poly.entity_id
_entity_poly.type
_entity_poly.pdbx_seq_one_letter_code
_entity_poly.pdbx_strand_id
1 'polypeptide(L)'
;MELMKLFHRFWLNFKLFWRRMRWIKLPYLVILVGGFFIALLAVNIHSLKCIKTEGVQIVNSVQGFNNCNSSSQQSLSFVAYGGRDVDSGHLRHVFDMFKWYGYQRVKKIDEEWDVMWSHDYPFQKLAPLMKNLKPHQKVNHFPGTGFITNKMDLATSGLKFIPKAFKIPEQKNQLLNYVLY
;
A
#
# COMPACT_ATOMS: atom_id res chain seq x y z
N MET A 1 47.24 -15.23 54.92
CA MET A 1 47.26 -16.03 53.66
C MET A 1 45.99 -16.86 53.44
N GLU A 2 45.41 -17.49 54.46
CA GLU A 2 44.24 -18.38 54.30
C GLU A 2 42.93 -17.67 53.88
N LEU A 3 42.69 -16.45 54.37
CA LEU A 3 41.51 -15.63 54.00
C LEU A 3 41.44 -15.29 52.50
N MET A 4 42.58 -15.05 51.86
CA MET A 4 42.66 -14.75 50.43
C MET A 4 42.30 -15.96 49.56
N LYS A 5 42.67 -17.17 49.98
CA LYS A 5 42.35 -18.41 49.25
C LYS A 5 40.86 -18.74 49.32
N LEU A 6 40.24 -18.48 50.47
CA LEU A 6 38.81 -18.66 50.71
C LEU A 6 37.97 -17.70 49.83
N PHE A 7 38.37 -16.43 49.75
CA PHE A 7 37.70 -15.44 48.92
C PHE A 7 37.83 -15.75 47.42
N HIS A 8 39.01 -16.21 46.98
CA HIS A 8 39.22 -16.60 45.59
C HIS A 8 38.40 -17.84 45.19
N ARG A 9 38.31 -18.86 46.06
CA ARG A 9 37.44 -20.03 45.84
C ARG A 9 35.96 -19.65 45.82
N PHE A 10 35.53 -18.77 46.72
CA PHE A 10 34.16 -18.26 46.74
C PHE A 10 33.83 -17.51 45.44
N TRP A 11 34.73 -16.63 44.99
CA TRP A 11 34.55 -15.87 43.76
C TRP A 11 34.49 -16.74 42.50
N LEU A 12 35.34 -17.77 42.41
CA LEU A 12 35.31 -18.76 41.31
C LEU A 12 34.00 -19.56 41.29
N ASN A 13 33.55 -20.04 42.45
CA ASN A 13 32.28 -20.77 42.57
C ASN A 13 31.09 -19.87 42.26
N PHE A 14 31.11 -18.61 42.68
CA PHE A 14 30.08 -17.62 42.35
C PHE A 14 30.03 -17.34 40.83
N LYS A 15 31.19 -17.20 40.19
CA LYS A 15 31.29 -16.97 38.74
C LYS A 15 30.80 -18.19 37.93
N LEU A 16 31.12 -19.41 38.38
CA LEU A 16 30.63 -20.65 37.79
C LEU A 16 29.12 -20.85 38.01
N PHE A 17 28.61 -20.50 39.19
CA PHE A 17 27.19 -20.54 39.52
C PHE A 17 26.38 -19.56 38.65
N TRP A 18 26.86 -18.31 38.51
CA TRP A 18 26.22 -17.30 37.65
C TRP A 18 26.27 -17.69 36.17
N ARG A 19 27.37 -18.31 35.73
CA ARG A 19 27.50 -18.85 34.37
C ARG A 19 26.60 -20.06 34.13
N ARG A 20 26.26 -20.87 35.14
CA ARG A 20 25.35 -22.03 35.03
C ARG A 20 23.88 -21.61 35.04
N MET A 21 23.52 -20.56 35.79
CA MET A 21 22.14 -20.03 35.83
C MET A 21 21.69 -19.38 34.52
N ARG A 22 22.62 -18.77 33.76
CA ARG A 22 22.31 -18.07 32.50
C ARG A 22 21.85 -19.01 31.38
N TRP A 23 22.27 -20.27 31.40
CA TRP A 23 21.97 -21.26 30.35
C TRP A 23 20.68 -22.04 30.62
N ILE A 24 20.16 -22.01 31.84
CA ILE A 24 18.91 -22.68 32.18
C ILE A 24 17.72 -21.81 31.77
N LYS A 25 17.81 -20.48 31.87
CA LYS A 25 16.70 -19.55 31.54
C LYS A 25 16.66 -19.10 30.07
N LEU A 26 17.80 -19.10 29.38
CA LEU A 26 17.89 -18.74 27.96
C LEU A 26 17.05 -19.64 27.02
N PRO A 27 17.03 -20.99 27.15
CA PRO A 27 16.25 -21.83 26.24
C PRO A 27 14.74 -21.61 26.38
N TYR A 28 14.23 -21.39 27.61
CA TYR A 28 12.80 -21.10 27.81
C TYR A 28 12.38 -19.76 27.19
N LEU A 29 13.23 -18.74 27.28
CA LEU A 29 12.96 -17.45 26.62
C LEU A 29 12.92 -17.59 25.10
N VAL A 30 13.86 -18.36 24.52
CA VAL A 30 13.90 -18.62 23.07
C VAL A 30 12.66 -19.40 22.61
N ILE A 31 12.22 -20.40 23.38
CA ILE A 31 11.00 -21.17 23.07
C ILE A 31 9.76 -20.27 23.15
N LEU A 32 9.65 -19.41 24.16
CA LEU A 32 8.51 -18.51 24.32
C LEU A 32 8.43 -17.51 23.16
N VAL A 33 9.55 -16.87 22.82
CA VAL A 33 9.62 -15.93 21.70
C VAL A 33 9.34 -16.64 20.37
N GLY A 34 9.94 -17.81 20.15
CA GLY A 34 9.70 -18.62 18.95
C GLY A 34 8.24 -19.04 18.81
N GLY A 35 7.61 -19.50 19.89
CA GLY A 35 6.20 -19.86 19.92
C GLY A 35 5.29 -18.67 19.61
N PHE A 36 5.60 -17.49 20.16
CA PHE A 36 4.88 -16.25 19.84
C PHE A 36 5.00 -15.87 18.35
N PHE A 37 6.19 -15.97 17.75
CA PHE A 37 6.37 -15.73 16.32
C PHE A 37 5.57 -16.71 15.45
N ILE A 38 5.55 -18.00 15.81
CA ILE A 38 4.75 -19.00 15.10
C ILE A 38 3.25 -18.69 15.21
N ALA A 39 2.78 -18.27 16.39
CA ALA A 39 1.40 -17.86 16.58
C ALA A 39 1.04 -16.64 15.71
N LEU A 40 1.91 -15.62 15.66
CA LEU A 40 1.72 -14.46 14.78
C LEU A 40 1.67 -14.85 13.30
N LEU A 41 2.55 -15.75 12.86
CA LEU A 41 2.55 -16.27 11.48
C LEU A 41 1.25 -17.03 11.18
N ALA A 42 0.78 -17.85 12.11
CA ALA A 42 -0.47 -18.59 11.97
C ALA A 42 -1.68 -17.64 11.85
N VAL A 43 -1.75 -16.61 12.69
CA VAL A 43 -2.80 -15.57 12.62
C VAL A 43 -2.73 -14.84 11.28
N ASN A 44 -1.55 -14.42 10.84
CA ASN A 44 -1.39 -13.72 9.58
C ASN A 44 -1.84 -14.57 8.37
N ILE A 45 -1.44 -15.86 8.34
CA ILE A 45 -1.86 -16.81 7.30
C ILE A 45 -3.38 -17.04 7.35
N HIS A 46 -3.97 -17.15 8.56
CA HIS A 46 -5.40 -17.33 8.72
C HIS A 46 -6.18 -16.11 8.20
N SER A 47 -5.76 -14.90 8.55
CA SER A 47 -6.37 -13.66 8.05
C SER A 47 -6.31 -13.56 6.53
N LEU A 48 -5.17 -13.92 5.92
CA LEU A 48 -5.03 -13.97 4.46
C LEU A 48 -5.97 -15.01 3.81
N LYS A 49 -6.15 -16.19 4.44
CA LYS A 49 -7.09 -17.21 3.96
C LYS A 49 -8.54 -16.73 4.04
N CYS A 50 -8.92 -16.06 5.14
CA CYS A 50 -10.26 -15.50 5.33
C CYS A 50 -10.59 -14.50 4.21
N ILE A 51 -9.73 -13.50 4.02
CA ILE A 51 -9.88 -12.46 2.99
C ILE A 51 -9.96 -13.08 1.58
N LYS A 52 -9.14 -14.10 1.29
CA LYS A 52 -9.19 -14.80 0.00
C LYS A 52 -10.53 -15.53 -0.22
N THR A 53 -11.10 -16.10 0.83
CA THR A 53 -12.33 -16.92 0.74
C THR A 53 -13.56 -16.04 0.54
N GLU A 54 -13.64 -14.93 1.28
CA GLU A 54 -14.68 -13.90 1.11
C GLU A 54 -14.65 -13.33 -0.32
N GLY A 55 -13.46 -13.00 -0.83
CA GLY A 55 -13.32 -12.51 -2.20
C GLY A 55 -13.79 -13.50 -3.28
N VAL A 56 -13.60 -14.81 -3.07
CA VAL A 56 -14.08 -15.85 -4.02
C VAL A 56 -15.60 -15.98 -3.98
N GLN A 57 -16.21 -15.95 -2.80
CA GLN A 57 -17.67 -16.04 -2.68
C GLN A 57 -18.38 -14.84 -3.32
N ILE A 58 -17.84 -13.63 -3.15
CA ILE A 58 -18.35 -12.42 -3.81
C ILE A 58 -18.31 -12.61 -5.33
N VAL A 59 -17.16 -12.99 -5.90
CA VAL A 59 -17.03 -13.18 -7.36
C VAL A 59 -18.02 -14.21 -7.91
N ASN A 60 -18.27 -15.30 -7.19
CA ASN A 60 -19.23 -16.33 -7.62
C ASN A 60 -20.69 -15.82 -7.58
N SER A 61 -21.05 -15.03 -6.57
CA SER A 61 -22.39 -14.42 -6.49
C SER A 61 -22.68 -13.46 -7.66
N VAL A 62 -21.65 -12.73 -8.13
CA VAL A 62 -21.76 -11.83 -9.29
C VAL A 62 -22.04 -12.59 -10.58
N GLN A 63 -21.38 -13.75 -10.79
CA GLN A 63 -21.64 -14.58 -11.96
C GLN A 63 -23.08 -15.11 -11.96
N GLY A 64 -23.66 -15.38 -10.78
CA GLY A 64 -25.07 -15.74 -10.65
C GLY A 64 -26.02 -14.60 -11.05
N PHE A 65 -25.71 -13.35 -10.70
CA PHE A 65 -26.56 -12.19 -11.02
C PHE A 65 -26.56 -11.84 -12.51
N ASN A 66 -25.40 -11.92 -13.18
CA ASN A 66 -25.28 -11.60 -14.60
C ASN A 66 -26.02 -12.57 -15.54
N ASN A 67 -26.37 -13.78 -15.06
CA ASN A 67 -27.15 -14.74 -15.84
C ASN A 67 -28.65 -14.37 -15.96
N CYS A 68 -29.17 -13.45 -15.12
CA CYS A 68 -30.59 -13.10 -15.12
C CYS A 68 -30.94 -11.84 -15.93
N ASN A 69 -29.96 -11.02 -16.32
CA ASN A 69 -30.17 -9.79 -17.09
C ASN A 69 -29.65 -9.94 -18.53
N SER A 70 -30.29 -10.82 -19.31
CA SER A 70 -30.08 -10.91 -20.76
C SER A 70 -31.13 -10.07 -21.49
N SER A 71 -31.16 -8.77 -21.24
CA SER A 71 -31.77 -7.79 -22.15
C SER A 71 -30.65 -7.07 -22.88
N SER A 72 -30.75 -6.96 -24.21
CA SER A 72 -29.77 -6.42 -25.16
C SER A 72 -29.34 -4.97 -24.86
N GLN A 73 -28.58 -4.79 -23.78
CA GLN A 73 -28.01 -3.53 -23.37
C GLN A 73 -26.54 -3.55 -23.80
N GLN A 74 -26.15 -2.58 -24.63
CA GLN A 74 -24.79 -2.44 -25.14
C GLN A 74 -23.80 -2.57 -23.98
N SER A 75 -22.91 -3.56 -24.05
CA SER A 75 -22.05 -3.92 -22.93
C SER A 75 -21.07 -2.78 -22.65
N LEU A 76 -21.26 -2.11 -21.52
CA LEU A 76 -20.35 -1.06 -21.07
C LEU A 76 -18.93 -1.63 -20.97
N SER A 77 -17.93 -0.90 -21.44
CA SER A 77 -16.55 -1.38 -21.44
C SER A 77 -15.61 -0.44 -20.68
N PHE A 78 -14.58 -1.04 -20.08
CA PHE A 78 -13.55 -0.30 -19.36
C PHE A 78 -12.15 -0.72 -19.80
N VAL A 79 -11.23 0.25 -19.79
CA VAL A 79 -9.81 0.04 -20.06
C VAL A 79 -8.99 0.46 -18.85
N ALA A 80 -7.87 -0.23 -18.60
CA ALA A 80 -6.96 0.10 -17.51
C ALA A 80 -5.61 0.59 -18.07
N TYR A 81 -5.07 1.68 -17.50
CA TYR A 81 -3.78 2.24 -17.89
C TYR A 81 -2.86 2.42 -16.68
N GLY A 82 -1.56 2.14 -16.86
CA GLY A 82 -0.54 2.36 -15.85
C GLY A 82 0.86 2.12 -16.41
N GLY A 83 1.87 2.76 -15.83
CA GLY A 83 3.28 2.57 -16.18
C GLY A 83 3.88 1.30 -15.61
N ARG A 84 3.20 0.66 -14.64
CA ARG A 84 3.45 -0.72 -14.20
C ARG A 84 2.41 -1.63 -14.81
N ASP A 85 2.72 -2.93 -14.84
CA ASP A 85 1.75 -3.94 -15.25
C ASP A 85 0.46 -3.84 -14.43
N VAL A 86 -0.61 -3.40 -15.10
CA VAL A 86 -1.95 -3.22 -14.51
C VAL A 86 -2.57 -4.54 -14.08
N ASP A 87 -2.08 -5.66 -14.62
CA ASP A 87 -2.55 -7.01 -14.32
C ASP A 87 -1.75 -7.70 -13.18
N SER A 88 -0.77 -7.00 -12.59
CA SER A 88 0.00 -7.49 -11.43
C SER A 88 -0.81 -7.68 -10.14
N GLY A 89 -2.10 -7.35 -10.14
CA GLY A 89 -3.04 -7.60 -9.04
C GLY A 89 -3.27 -6.44 -8.09
N HIS A 90 -2.49 -5.36 -8.15
CA HIS A 90 -2.69 -4.17 -7.30
C HIS A 90 -3.99 -3.40 -7.63
N LEU A 91 -4.56 -3.59 -8.82
CA LEU A 91 -5.87 -3.05 -9.22
C LEU A 91 -7.01 -4.07 -9.16
N ARG A 92 -6.79 -5.25 -8.57
CA ARG A 92 -7.77 -6.34 -8.57
C ARG A 92 -9.15 -5.89 -8.09
N HIS A 93 -9.22 -5.16 -6.98
CA HIS A 93 -10.49 -4.69 -6.44
C HIS A 93 -11.24 -3.74 -7.38
N VAL A 94 -10.51 -2.88 -8.11
CA VAL A 94 -11.12 -2.00 -9.12
C VAL A 94 -11.73 -2.84 -10.24
N PHE A 95 -11.00 -3.86 -10.73
CA PHE A 95 -11.49 -4.73 -11.79
C PHE A 95 -12.68 -5.59 -11.34
N ASP A 96 -12.66 -6.07 -10.09
CA ASP A 96 -13.77 -6.80 -9.48
C ASP A 96 -15.03 -5.91 -9.39
N MET A 97 -14.87 -4.62 -9.03
CA MET A 97 -15.98 -3.66 -9.02
C MET A 97 -16.56 -3.42 -10.42
N PHE A 98 -15.72 -3.20 -11.44
CA PHE A 98 -16.20 -3.07 -12.81
C PHE A 98 -16.95 -4.31 -13.28
N LYS A 99 -16.41 -5.50 -12.98
CA LYS A 99 -17.07 -6.78 -13.27
C LYS A 99 -18.42 -6.89 -12.55
N TRP A 100 -18.52 -6.41 -11.31
CA TRP A 100 -19.77 -6.39 -10.55
C TRP A 100 -20.84 -5.51 -11.19
N TYR A 101 -20.44 -4.37 -11.75
CA TYR A 101 -21.32 -3.48 -12.50
C TYR A 101 -21.55 -3.91 -13.96
N GLY A 102 -21.07 -5.08 -14.37
CA GLY A 102 -21.30 -5.63 -15.72
C GLY A 102 -20.41 -5.03 -16.81
N TYR A 103 -19.34 -4.33 -16.46
CA TYR A 103 -18.40 -3.80 -17.44
C TYR A 103 -17.48 -4.89 -18.00
N GLN A 104 -17.18 -4.79 -19.29
CA GLN A 104 -16.24 -5.66 -19.98
C GLN A 104 -14.87 -5.01 -20.11
N ARG A 105 -13.79 -5.75 -19.81
CA ARG A 105 -12.43 -5.24 -19.92
C ARG A 105 -11.94 -5.28 -21.36
N VAL A 106 -11.57 -4.12 -21.91
CA VAL A 106 -10.80 -4.01 -23.16
C VAL A 106 -9.32 -3.86 -22.83
N LYS A 107 -8.47 -4.54 -23.61
CA LYS A 107 -7.02 -4.60 -23.35
C LYS A 107 -6.25 -3.44 -23.98
N LYS A 108 -6.75 -2.93 -25.11
CA LYS A 108 -6.09 -1.85 -25.84
C LYS A 108 -6.84 -0.55 -25.60
N ILE A 109 -6.08 0.52 -25.42
CA ILE A 109 -6.62 1.89 -25.26
C ILE A 109 -7.23 2.43 -26.55
N ASP A 110 -6.78 1.91 -27.70
CA ASP A 110 -7.26 2.31 -29.03
C ASP A 110 -8.62 1.70 -29.38
N GLU A 111 -9.12 0.75 -28.58
CA GLU A 111 -10.46 0.18 -28.73
C GLU A 111 -11.53 1.12 -28.13
N GLU A 112 -12.80 0.84 -28.39
CA GLU A 112 -13.89 1.62 -27.81
C GLU A 112 -14.10 1.26 -26.33
N TRP A 113 -14.07 2.28 -25.48
CA TRP A 113 -14.25 2.18 -24.03
C TRP A 113 -15.12 3.31 -23.50
N ASP A 114 -15.88 3.04 -22.44
CA ASP A 114 -16.70 4.03 -21.73
C ASP A 114 -15.95 4.63 -20.54
N VAL A 115 -15.17 3.81 -19.83
CA VAL A 115 -14.42 4.25 -18.64
C VAL A 115 -12.96 3.82 -18.74
N MET A 116 -12.04 4.78 -18.63
CA MET A 116 -10.63 4.49 -18.43
C MET A 116 -10.27 4.63 -16.95
N TRP A 117 -9.77 3.54 -16.38
CA TRP A 117 -9.19 3.56 -15.05
C TRP A 117 -7.66 3.63 -15.13
N SER A 118 -7.13 4.80 -14.83
CA SER A 118 -5.69 5.03 -14.81
C SER A 118 -5.15 4.86 -13.40
N HIS A 119 -4.04 4.14 -13.24
CA HIS A 119 -3.24 4.16 -12.00
C HIS A 119 -2.31 5.39 -11.98
N ASP A 120 -1.65 5.66 -13.10
CA ASP A 120 -0.76 6.82 -13.24
C ASP A 120 -1.52 8.03 -13.79
N TYR A 121 -0.96 9.22 -13.64
CA TYR A 121 -1.61 10.44 -14.15
C TYR A 121 -1.63 10.48 -15.70
N PRO A 122 -2.79 10.42 -16.36
CA PRO A 122 -2.84 10.16 -17.81
C PRO A 122 -2.62 11.42 -18.66
N PHE A 123 -2.84 12.62 -18.12
CA PHE A 123 -2.85 13.87 -18.88
C PHE A 123 -1.47 14.34 -19.40
N GLN A 124 -0.38 13.68 -18.99
CA GLN A 124 0.96 13.96 -19.53
C GLN A 124 1.28 13.03 -20.71
N LYS A 125 1.23 11.71 -20.49
CA LYS A 125 1.63 10.71 -21.50
C LYS A 125 0.55 10.47 -22.56
N LEU A 126 -0.72 10.54 -22.16
CA LEU A 126 -1.87 10.34 -23.04
C LEU A 126 -2.54 11.68 -23.38
N ALA A 127 -1.82 12.80 -23.31
CA ALA A 127 -2.36 14.13 -23.57
C ALA A 127 -3.17 14.23 -24.88
N PRO A 128 -2.72 13.65 -26.03
CA PRO A 128 -3.50 13.69 -27.27
C PRO A 128 -4.85 12.97 -27.16
N LEU A 129 -4.90 11.83 -26.46
CA LEU A 129 -6.13 11.08 -26.23
C LEU A 129 -7.05 11.80 -25.25
N MET A 130 -6.51 12.29 -24.13
CA MET A 130 -7.27 12.97 -23.08
C MET A 130 -7.92 14.27 -23.56
N LYS A 131 -7.31 14.93 -24.56
CA LYS A 131 -7.88 16.15 -25.17
C LYS A 131 -9.08 15.84 -26.08
N ASN A 132 -9.17 14.64 -26.61
CA ASN A 132 -10.14 14.23 -27.63
C ASN A 132 -11.09 13.14 -27.14
N LEU A 133 -11.45 13.16 -25.84
CA LEU A 133 -12.40 12.20 -25.28
C LEU A 133 -13.80 12.40 -25.85
N LYS A 134 -14.48 11.30 -26.19
CA LYS A 134 -15.88 11.32 -26.58
C LYS A 134 -16.76 11.72 -25.37
N PRO A 135 -17.96 12.30 -25.57
CA PRO A 135 -18.80 12.77 -24.46
C PRO A 135 -19.16 11.69 -23.41
N HIS A 136 -19.29 10.44 -23.82
CA HIS A 136 -19.56 9.30 -22.93
C HIS A 136 -18.32 8.84 -22.16
N GLN A 137 -17.11 9.10 -22.67
CA GLN A 137 -15.87 8.61 -22.10
C GLN A 137 -15.55 9.33 -20.78
N LYS A 138 -15.28 8.55 -19.75
CA LYS A 138 -14.89 9.03 -18.42
C LYS A 138 -13.51 8.51 -18.03
N VAL A 139 -12.78 9.35 -17.29
CA VAL A 139 -11.47 9.02 -16.73
C VAL A 139 -11.49 9.34 -15.24
N ASN A 140 -10.89 8.50 -14.41
CA ASN A 140 -10.87 8.64 -12.95
C ASN A 140 -9.92 9.74 -12.42
N HIS A 141 -9.43 10.63 -13.28
CA HIS A 141 -8.50 11.70 -12.94
C HIS A 141 -8.96 13.03 -13.53
N PHE A 142 -8.70 14.14 -12.83
CA PHE A 142 -8.92 15.49 -13.34
C PHE A 142 -7.59 16.15 -13.72
N PRO A 143 -7.54 16.91 -14.83
CA PRO A 143 -6.34 17.66 -15.21
C PRO A 143 -6.01 18.72 -14.15
N GLY A 144 -4.72 19.06 -14.01
CA GLY A 144 -4.21 19.99 -12.99
C GLY A 144 -4.20 19.50 -11.53
N THR A 145 -4.83 18.38 -11.15
CA THR A 145 -4.85 17.93 -9.73
C THR A 145 -3.48 17.56 -9.15
N GLY A 146 -2.48 17.35 -10.00
CA GLY A 146 -1.08 17.25 -9.57
C GLY A 146 -0.62 18.44 -8.71
N PHE A 147 -1.11 19.65 -8.98
CA PHE A 147 -0.72 20.86 -8.24
C PHE A 147 -1.15 20.84 -6.77
N ILE A 148 -2.26 20.17 -6.45
CA ILE A 148 -2.76 20.04 -5.06
C ILE A 148 -2.31 18.74 -4.40
N THR A 149 -1.96 17.71 -5.17
CA THR A 149 -1.53 16.41 -4.63
C THR A 149 -0.02 16.28 -4.48
N ASN A 150 0.77 17.09 -5.20
CA ASN A 150 2.22 17.16 -5.03
C ASN A 150 2.56 17.89 -3.72
N LYS A 151 3.32 17.24 -2.85
CA LYS A 151 3.76 17.81 -1.57
C LYS A 151 4.49 19.13 -1.72
N MET A 152 5.34 19.27 -2.75
CA MET A 152 6.12 20.49 -2.95
C MET A 152 5.21 21.67 -3.33
N ASP A 153 4.35 21.47 -4.32
CA ASP A 153 3.44 22.51 -4.82
C ASP A 153 2.42 22.88 -3.73
N LEU A 154 1.86 21.89 -3.03
CA LEU A 154 0.92 22.10 -1.93
C LEU A 154 1.56 22.86 -0.76
N ALA A 155 2.74 22.44 -0.30
CA ALA A 155 3.40 23.04 0.85
C ALA A 155 3.89 24.47 0.58
N THR A 156 4.21 24.80 -0.68
CA THR A 156 4.65 26.13 -1.09
C THR A 156 3.55 27.01 -1.67
N SER A 157 2.30 26.53 -1.70
CA SER A 157 1.14 27.25 -2.25
C SER A 157 0.78 28.54 -1.51
N GLY A 158 1.22 28.71 -0.26
CA GLY A 158 0.90 29.89 0.57
C GLY A 158 -0.53 29.92 1.12
N LEU A 159 -1.27 28.80 1.05
CA LEU A 159 -2.62 28.71 1.61
C LEU A 159 -2.61 28.88 3.14
N LYS A 160 -3.59 29.63 3.66
CA LYS A 160 -3.67 30.07 5.08
C LYS A 160 -3.57 28.93 6.10
N PHE A 161 -4.09 27.75 5.78
CA PHE A 161 -4.16 26.60 6.70
C PHE A 161 -3.04 25.59 6.49
N ILE A 162 -2.10 25.87 5.58
CA ILE A 162 -0.96 25.01 5.32
C ILE A 162 0.26 25.57 6.07
N PRO A 163 0.98 24.75 6.87
CA PRO A 163 2.20 25.19 7.53
C PRO A 163 3.20 25.76 6.53
N LYS A 164 3.88 26.85 6.93
CA LYS A 164 4.87 27.49 6.07
C LYS A 164 5.99 26.51 5.73
N ALA A 165 6.20 26.27 4.45
CA ALA A 165 7.28 25.43 3.94
C ALA A 165 8.17 26.21 2.98
N PHE A 166 9.40 25.74 2.82
CA PHE A 166 10.40 26.34 1.95
C PHE A 166 10.95 25.27 1.02
N LYS A 167 10.98 25.56 -0.27
CA LYS A 167 11.58 24.70 -1.29
C LYS A 167 13.10 24.83 -1.26
N ILE A 168 13.82 23.76 -1.01
CA ILE A 168 15.29 23.74 -0.97
C ILE A 168 15.81 23.08 -2.26
N PRO A 169 16.82 23.64 -2.94
CA PRO A 169 17.69 24.74 -2.49
C PRO A 169 17.19 26.17 -2.72
N GLU A 170 16.13 26.38 -3.50
CA GLU A 170 15.78 27.70 -4.05
C GLU A 170 15.41 28.76 -2.99
N GLN A 171 14.76 28.35 -1.90
CA GLN A 171 14.26 29.22 -0.83
C GLN A 171 15.09 29.11 0.47
N LYS A 172 16.35 28.66 0.39
CA LYS A 172 17.25 28.53 1.56
C LYS A 172 17.35 29.84 2.36
N ASN A 173 17.54 30.98 1.70
CA ASN A 173 17.70 32.26 2.38
C ASN A 173 16.40 32.71 3.07
N GLN A 174 15.24 32.38 2.51
CA GLN A 174 13.95 32.68 3.13
C GLN A 174 13.71 31.85 4.40
N LEU A 175 14.15 30.59 4.40
CA LEU A 175 14.14 29.75 5.59
C LEU A 175 15.07 30.33 6.68
N LEU A 176 16.31 30.71 6.33
CA LEU A 176 17.25 31.29 7.29
C LEU A 176 16.68 32.57 7.90
N ASN A 177 16.12 33.46 7.09
CA ASN A 177 15.50 34.69 7.59
C ASN A 177 14.27 34.40 8.48
N TYR A 178 13.53 33.32 8.23
CA TYR A 178 12.37 32.96 9.05
C TYR A 178 12.75 32.41 10.44
N VAL A 179 13.91 31.77 10.57
CA VAL A 179 14.38 31.19 11.85
C VAL A 179 15.22 32.18 12.66
N LEU A 180 15.82 33.18 12.01
CA LEU A 180 16.65 34.21 12.65
C LEU A 180 15.86 35.39 13.23
N TYR A 181 14.54 35.42 13.02
CA TYR A 181 13.58 36.31 13.66
C TYR A 181 12.71 35.53 14.63
#